data_AF-Q8RKI1-F1
#
_entry.id   AF-Q8RKI1-F1
#
_cell.length_a   1.000
_cell.length_b   1.000
_cell.length_c   1.000
_cell.angle_alpha   90.00
_cell.angle_beta   90.00
_cell.angle_gamma   90.00
#
_symmetry.space_group_name_H-M   'P 1'
#
loop_
_entity.id
_entity.type
_entity.pdbx_description
1 polymer ?
#
loop_
_entity_poly.entity_id
_entity_poly.type
_entity_poly.pdbx_seq_one_letter_code
_entity_poly.pdbx_strand_id
1 'polypeptide(L)'
;IFLTLTVRNVEGDGLKPAISDMMKGFNRLMKYKRVDKATLGYFRALEITKNHEEDTYHPHFHVLLPVKKSYFTHNYIKQSEWTSLWKKAMKLDYTPIVDIRRVKGK
;
A
#
# COMPACT_ATOMS: atom_id res chain seq x y z
N ILE A 1 -0.73 7.22 10.70
CA ILE A 1 0.50 6.61 10.11
C ILE A 1 0.48 6.82 8.60
N PHE A 2 1.64 6.76 7.94
CA PHE A 2 1.76 6.89 6.50
C PHE A 2 2.31 5.59 5.93
N LEU A 3 1.60 5.00 4.98
CA LEU A 3 1.88 3.72 4.36
C LEU A 3 2.08 3.93 2.86
N THR A 4 3.17 3.38 2.31
CA THR A 4 3.41 3.32 0.88
C THR A 4 3.30 1.87 0.41
N LEU A 5 2.44 1.62 -0.58
CA LEU A 5 2.23 0.28 -1.17
C LEU A 5 2.70 0.29 -2.62
N THR A 6 3.66 -0.57 -2.97
CA THR A 6 4.21 -0.64 -4.33
C THR A 6 3.86 -1.94 -5.04
N VAL A 7 4.07 -1.94 -6.35
CA VAL A 7 4.18 -3.12 -7.20
C VAL A 7 5.49 -3.02 -8.00
N ARG A 8 5.86 -4.06 -8.75
CA ARG A 8 6.98 -3.94 -9.70
C ARG A 8 6.63 -2.92 -10.79
N ASN A 9 7.65 -2.40 -11.45
CA ASN A 9 7.45 -1.59 -12.63
C ASN A 9 6.68 -2.37 -13.69
N VAL A 10 5.94 -1.65 -14.51
CA VAL A 10 5.17 -2.18 -15.63
C VAL A 10 5.47 -1.39 -16.90
N GLU A 11 5.37 -2.04 -18.04
CA GLU A 11 5.41 -1.39 -19.35
C GLU A 11 4.17 -0.51 -19.56
N GLY A 12 4.22 0.38 -20.55
CA GLY A 12 3.17 1.39 -20.76
C GLY A 12 1.78 0.81 -21.00
N ASP A 13 1.67 -0.29 -21.74
CA ASP A 13 0.41 -1.00 -21.99
C ASP A 13 -0.11 -1.73 -20.73
N GLY A 14 0.80 -2.18 -19.86
CA GLY A 14 0.52 -2.80 -18.56
C GLY A 14 0.08 -1.84 -17.46
N LEU A 15 0.22 -0.52 -17.65
CA LEU A 15 -0.06 0.47 -16.61
C LEU A 15 -1.53 0.51 -16.19
N LYS A 16 -2.44 0.60 -17.16
CA LYS A 16 -3.89 0.64 -16.90
C LYS A 16 -4.40 -0.63 -16.18
N PRO A 17 -4.08 -1.86 -16.63
CA PRO A 17 -4.50 -3.06 -15.90
C PRO A 17 -3.86 -3.15 -14.51
N ALA A 18 -2.58 -2.80 -14.36
CA ALA A 18 -1.92 -2.78 -13.05
C ALA A 18 -2.62 -1.86 -12.05
N ILE A 19 -2.99 -0.64 -12.47
CA ILE A 19 -3.76 0.29 -11.64
C ILE A 19 -5.13 -0.31 -11.26
N SER A 20 -5.85 -0.91 -12.20
CA SER A 20 -7.14 -1.57 -11.92
C SER A 20 -7.00 -2.63 -10.83
N ASP A 21 -5.97 -3.46 -10.92
CA ASP A 21 -5.72 -4.52 -9.95
C ASP A 21 -5.22 -4.00 -8.61
N MET A 22 -4.42 -2.95 -8.61
CA MET A 22 -4.04 -2.22 -7.40
C MET A 22 -5.27 -1.65 -6.68
N MET A 23 -6.24 -1.06 -7.41
CA MET A 23 -7.48 -0.56 -6.83
C MET A 23 -8.29 -1.68 -6.17
N LYS A 24 -8.44 -2.83 -6.85
CA LYS A 24 -9.10 -4.02 -6.30
C LYS A 24 -8.35 -4.58 -5.08
N GLY A 25 -7.03 -4.66 -5.17
CA GLY A 25 -6.15 -5.14 -4.10
C GLY A 25 -6.27 -4.27 -2.87
N PHE A 26 -6.27 -2.94 -3.03
CA PHE A 26 -6.44 -2.01 -1.92
C PHE A 26 -7.81 -2.17 -1.25
N ASN A 27 -8.88 -2.31 -2.03
CA ASN A 27 -10.22 -2.58 -1.49
C ASN A 27 -10.27 -3.90 -0.69
N ARG A 28 -9.53 -4.93 -1.13
CA ARG A 28 -9.40 -6.19 -0.36
C ARG A 28 -8.59 -5.98 0.92
N LEU A 29 -7.45 -5.28 0.84
CA LEU A 29 -6.58 -4.99 1.97
C LEU A 29 -7.34 -4.31 3.11
N MET A 30 -8.11 -3.27 2.80
CA MET A 30 -8.86 -2.52 3.81
C MET A 30 -10.00 -3.33 4.45
N LYS A 31 -10.47 -4.40 3.79
CA LYS A 31 -11.49 -5.32 4.32
C LYS A 31 -10.91 -6.45 5.18
N TYR A 32 -9.58 -6.59 5.25
CA TYR A 32 -8.99 -7.58 6.15
C TYR A 32 -9.24 -7.19 7.60
N LYS A 33 -9.82 -8.10 8.40
CA LYS A 33 -10.09 -7.90 9.83
C LYS A 33 -8.90 -7.32 10.59
N ARG A 34 -7.67 -7.71 10.22
CA ARG A 34 -6.44 -7.21 10.84
C ARG A 34 -6.22 -5.71 10.60
N VAL A 35 -6.49 -5.23 9.38
CA VAL A 35 -6.35 -3.84 8.95
C VAL A 35 -7.52 -2.99 9.45
N ASP A 36 -8.74 -3.51 9.31
CA ASP A 36 -9.98 -2.88 9.78
C ASP A 36 -9.92 -2.60 11.29
N LYS A 37 -9.44 -3.54 12.10
CA LYS A 37 -9.25 -3.31 13.55
C LYS A 37 -8.16 -2.29 13.89
N ALA A 38 -7.16 -2.12 13.02
CA ALA A 38 -5.99 -1.30 13.28
C ALA A 38 -6.15 0.16 12.83
N THR A 39 -7.04 0.41 11.86
CA THR A 39 -7.20 1.71 11.19
C THR A 39 -8.62 2.24 11.38
N LEU A 40 -8.80 3.56 11.31
CA LEU A 40 -10.12 4.21 11.46
C LEU A 40 -10.73 4.65 10.13
N GLY A 41 -10.05 4.37 9.02
CA GLY A 41 -10.30 4.91 7.70
C GLY A 41 -9.00 5.13 6.96
N TYR A 42 -9.06 5.82 5.82
CA TYR A 42 -7.89 6.14 5.03
C TYR A 42 -8.13 7.34 4.11
N PHE A 43 -7.05 8.03 3.78
CA PHE A 43 -6.93 8.80 2.55
C PHE A 43 -5.85 8.14 1.69
N ARG A 44 -6.06 8.04 0.38
CA ARG A 44 -5.11 7.41 -0.55
C ARG A 44 -4.93 8.25 -1.80
N ALA A 45 -3.69 8.44 -2.21
CA ALA A 45 -3.30 8.94 -3.51
C ALA A 45 -2.64 7.82 -4.33
N LEU A 46 -2.92 7.78 -5.64
CA LEU A 46 -2.17 7.01 -6.62
C LEU A 46 -1.12 7.93 -7.24
N GLU A 47 0.12 7.50 -7.24
CA GLU A 47 1.23 8.18 -7.90
C GLU A 47 1.90 7.21 -8.88
N ILE A 48 2.43 7.75 -9.98
CA ILE A 48 3.10 6.98 -11.02
C ILE A 48 4.43 7.66 -11.31
N THR A 49 5.53 7.02 -10.93
CA THR A 49 6.88 7.48 -11.28
C THR A 49 7.30 6.84 -12.60
N LYS A 50 7.80 7.63 -13.56
CA LYS A 50 8.36 7.10 -14.81
C LYS A 50 9.84 6.77 -14.63
N ASN A 51 10.24 5.55 -14.99
CA ASN A 51 11.64 5.21 -15.24
C ASN A 51 11.94 5.51 -16.71
N HIS A 52 12.78 6.52 -16.97
CA HIS A 52 13.11 6.95 -18.32
C HIS A 52 14.15 6.07 -19.02
N GLU A 53 14.97 5.33 -18.27
CA GLU A 53 16.02 4.48 -18.83
C GLU A 53 15.43 3.19 -19.40
N GLU A 54 14.48 2.59 -18.69
CA GLU A 54 13.82 1.33 -19.06
C GLU A 54 12.46 1.54 -19.76
N ASP A 55 12.02 2.80 -19.92
CA ASP A 55 10.66 3.20 -20.35
C ASP A 55 9.51 2.46 -19.61
N THR A 56 9.69 2.26 -18.30
CA THR A 56 8.70 1.60 -17.44
C THR A 56 8.07 2.58 -16.45
N TYR A 57 6.96 2.16 -15.84
CA TYR A 57 6.16 2.96 -14.91
C TYR A 57 6.05 2.26 -13.56
N HIS A 58 6.18 3.03 -12.49
CA HIS A 58 6.08 2.55 -11.11
C HIS A 58 4.82 3.10 -10.43
N PRO A 59 3.64 2.49 -10.63
CA PRO A 59 2.44 2.87 -9.90
C PRO A 59 2.55 2.45 -8.43
N HIS A 60 2.28 3.37 -7.52
CA HIS A 60 2.29 3.11 -6.08
C HIS A 60 1.24 3.95 -5.36
N PHE A 61 0.82 3.48 -4.18
CA PHE A 61 -0.09 4.23 -3.34
C PHE A 61 0.63 4.88 -2.17
N HIS A 62 0.30 6.15 -1.93
CA HIS A 62 0.54 6.81 -0.67
C HIS A 62 -0.76 6.86 0.13
N VAL A 63 -0.72 6.35 1.37
CA VAL A 63 -1.90 6.15 2.20
C VAL A 63 -1.70 6.77 3.57
N LEU A 64 -2.53 7.74 3.92
CA LEU A 64 -2.68 8.24 5.28
C LEU A 64 -3.72 7.40 6.00
N LEU A 65 -3.30 6.73 7.08
CA LEU A 65 -4.15 5.88 7.90
C LEU A 65 -4.30 6.52 9.29
N PRO A 66 -5.45 7.12 9.60
CA PRO A 66 -5.80 7.48 10.97
C PRO A 66 -5.88 6.21 11.83
N VAL A 67 -5.31 6.26 13.02
CA VAL A 67 -5.27 5.13 13.96
C VAL A 67 -5.59 5.62 15.37
N LYS A 68 -6.05 4.71 16.25
CA LYS A 68 -6.29 5.04 17.66
C LYS A 68 -4.99 5.46 18.34
N LYS A 69 -5.08 6.29 19.40
CA LYS A 69 -3.91 6.69 20.21
C LYS A 69 -3.13 5.48 20.75
N SER A 70 -3.82 4.38 21.06
CA SER A 70 -3.24 3.13 21.54
C SER A 70 -2.59 2.27 20.46
N TYR A 71 -2.61 2.65 19.18
CA TYR A 71 -2.15 1.80 18.07
C TYR A 71 -0.74 1.24 18.24
N PHE A 72 0.19 2.04 18.77
CA PHE A 72 1.59 1.63 18.94
C PHE A 72 1.81 0.65 20.10
N THR A 73 0.81 0.42 20.94
CA THR A 73 0.83 -0.60 22.00
C THR A 73 -0.15 -1.75 21.73
N HIS A 74 -1.26 -1.47 21.05
CA HIS A 74 -2.33 -2.41 20.75
C HIS A 74 -2.67 -2.40 19.27
N ASN A 75 -2.80 -3.59 18.67
CA ASN A 75 -3.08 -3.75 17.23
C ASN A 75 -2.02 -3.14 16.29
N TYR A 76 -0.82 -2.81 16.78
CA TYR A 76 0.30 -2.38 15.93
C TYR A 76 0.57 -3.39 14.82
N ILE A 77 0.60 -2.95 13.57
CA ILE A 77 1.00 -3.78 12.42
C ILE A 77 2.41 -3.36 12.02
N LYS A 78 3.36 -4.30 12.14
CA LYS A 78 4.75 -4.09 11.72
C LYS A 78 4.86 -4.07 10.19
N GLN A 79 5.93 -3.46 9.66
CA GLN A 79 6.15 -3.34 8.21
C GLN A 79 6.05 -4.70 7.48
N SER A 80 6.68 -5.75 8.02
CA SER A 80 6.67 -7.07 7.38
C SER A 80 5.29 -7.72 7.33
N GLU A 81 4.42 -7.39 8.29
CA GLU A 81 3.02 -7.81 8.29
C GLU A 81 2.23 -7.04 7.23
N TRP A 82 2.43 -5.72 7.11
CA TRP A 82 1.85 -4.93 6.01
C TRP A 82 2.26 -5.47 4.63
N THR A 83 3.54 -5.80 4.44
CA THR A 83 4.05 -6.41 3.21
C THR A 83 3.33 -7.73 2.89
N SER A 84 3.14 -8.58 3.91
CA SER A 84 2.47 -9.88 3.76
C SER A 84 0.99 -9.71 3.41
N LEU A 85 0.31 -8.77 4.07
CA LEU A 85 -1.10 -8.44 3.78
C LEU A 85 -1.25 -7.85 2.38
N TRP A 86 -0.34 -6.97 1.95
CA TRP A 86 -0.38 -6.39 0.62
C TRP A 86 -0.11 -7.42 -0.47
N LYS A 87 0.93 -8.25 -0.32
CA LYS A 87 1.21 -9.39 -1.20
C LYS A 87 -0.03 -10.26 -1.38
N LYS A 88 -0.68 -10.63 -0.27
CA LYS A 88 -1.90 -11.44 -0.28
C LYS A 88 -3.07 -10.72 -0.96
N ALA A 89 -3.28 -9.44 -0.67
CA ALA A 89 -4.37 -8.67 -1.24
C ALA A 89 -4.22 -8.49 -2.75
N MET A 90 -2.99 -8.36 -3.23
CA MET A 90 -2.65 -8.26 -4.64
C MET A 90 -2.49 -9.61 -5.35
N LYS A 91 -2.43 -10.71 -4.59
CA LYS A 91 -2.13 -12.06 -5.11
C LYS A 91 -0.79 -12.12 -5.86
N LEU A 92 0.23 -11.41 -5.36
CA LEU A 92 1.56 -11.39 -5.98
C LEU A 92 2.32 -12.68 -5.67
N ASP A 93 3.07 -13.15 -6.64
CA ASP A 93 4.04 -14.24 -6.51
C ASP A 93 5.35 -13.74 -5.85
N TYR A 94 5.70 -12.47 -6.04
CA TYR A 94 6.86 -11.83 -5.42
C TYR A 94 6.54 -11.09 -4.11
N THR A 95 7.58 -10.73 -3.35
CA THR A 95 7.45 -9.89 -2.14
C THR A 95 7.58 -8.41 -2.52
N PRO A 96 6.51 -7.60 -2.38
CA PRO A 96 6.56 -6.18 -2.71
C PRO A 96 7.34 -5.38 -1.66
N ILE A 97 7.74 -4.16 -2.01
CA ILE A 97 8.33 -3.23 -1.04
C ILE A 97 7.21 -2.39 -0.43
N VAL A 98 7.18 -2.30 0.90
CA VAL A 98 6.21 -1.48 1.62
C VAL A 98 6.96 -0.60 2.60
N ASP A 99 6.61 0.67 2.66
CA ASP A 99 7.13 1.60 3.66
C ASP A 99 6.02 1.99 4.63
N ILE A 100 6.33 2.05 5.92
CA ILE A 100 5.38 2.48 6.97
C ILE A 100 6.08 3.38 7.97
N ARG A 101 5.54 4.58 8.16
CA ARG A 101 6.10 5.60 9.05
C ARG A 101 5.05 6.20 9.97
N ARG A 102 5.48 6.59 11.17
CA ARG A 102 4.68 7.45 12.04
C ARG A 102 4.75 8.88 11.50
N VAL A 103 3.60 9.46 11.21
CA VAL A 103 3.50 10.89 10.90
C VAL A 103 3.32 11.64 12.21
N LYS A 104 4.12 12.68 12.42
CA LYS A 104 3.86 13.72 13.43
C LYS A 104 3.36 14.94 12.67
N GLY A 105 2.32 15.60 13.18
CA GLY A 105 2.00 16.95 12.70
C GLY A 105 3.22 17.84 12.93
N LYS A 106 3.51 18.73 11.97
CA LYS A 106 4.42 19.84 12.21
C LYS A 106 3.73 20.86 13.09
#